data_AF-A0A2N5KI12-F1
#
_entry.id   AF-A0A2N5KI12-F1
#
_cell.length_a   1.000
_cell.length_b   1.000
_cell.length_c   1.000
_cell.angle_alpha   90.00
_cell.angle_beta   90.00
_cell.angle_gamma   90.00
#
_symmetry.space_group_name_H-M   'P 1'
#
loop_
_entity.id
_entity.type
_entity.pdbx_description
1 polymer ?
#
loop_
_entity_poly.entity_id
_entity_poly.type
_entity_poly.pdbx_seq_one_letter_code
_entity_poly.pdbx_strand_id
1 'polypeptide(L)'
;MADDHVDLVCVSHLWWDWVWQRPQHLLSRLAQQRSVLYVEEPRIQIGPTYEGFDIIEELPHLRVARLAYRSDAATFWQRLNETLDRTGEHPFKVSEQIREASLMFESPVQERLEREVVEYVAARRGERLVLWLYTPVVVRFIDLLQPDLVVYDVMDELAAFKFTPAKLLQQEQELFDRADLVFTGGPSLYEARKHRHSDIHLFPSGVEQAHFAQALQADLPIPPELAGLSQPIIGFYGVIDERTDRELLAEVAQLRPHWHWVMIGPILKIQEHELPRFPNLHYLGKQAYADLPAYLKAFDVAMMPFALNESTQFISPTKTLEYMAAHKPIVSTPIKDVIGLYGSVVRIAQTADEFVAQVEAALRESPETRADRIQHEQELLAKYGWDRIASEMETLIADRLQRKHASKPGG
;
A
#
# COMPACT_ATOMS: atom_id res chain seq x y z
N MET A 1 6.37 -7.64 32.93
CA MET A 1 5.13 -6.94 32.56
C MET A 1 5.40 -6.34 31.20
N ALA A 2 4.55 -6.58 30.20
CA ALA A 2 4.71 -5.91 28.91
C ALA A 2 4.70 -4.41 29.18
N ASP A 3 5.73 -3.73 28.69
CA ASP A 3 5.95 -2.33 28.98
C ASP A 3 4.85 -1.52 28.27
N ASP A 4 3.97 -0.85 29.02
CA ASP A 4 2.78 -0.14 28.50
C ASP A 4 3.16 1.18 27.79
N HIS A 5 4.45 1.51 27.72
CA HIS A 5 4.92 2.74 27.08
C HIS A 5 4.76 2.70 25.55
N VAL A 6 4.98 3.84 24.88
CA VAL A 6 4.95 4.04 23.44
C VAL A 6 6.25 4.76 23.04
N ASP A 7 7.00 4.13 22.13
CA ASP A 7 8.26 4.66 21.59
C ASP A 7 8.15 5.11 20.14
N LEU A 8 7.16 4.59 19.41
CA LEU A 8 6.91 4.93 18.01
C LEU A 8 5.42 5.19 17.82
N VAL A 9 5.09 6.40 17.36
CA VAL A 9 3.74 6.75 16.91
C VAL A 9 3.77 6.86 15.40
N CYS A 10 2.94 6.09 14.72
CA CYS A 10 2.70 6.25 13.30
C CYS A 10 1.33 6.87 13.07
N VAL A 11 1.24 7.93 12.28
CA VAL A 11 -0.05 8.49 11.85
C VAL A 11 -0.23 8.23 10.36
N SER A 12 -1.25 7.46 10.02
CA SER A 12 -1.45 6.90 8.69
C SER A 12 -2.85 7.15 8.15
N HIS A 13 -2.93 7.43 6.85
CA HIS A 13 -4.18 7.50 6.10
C HIS A 13 -4.67 6.13 5.61
N LEU A 14 -3.94 5.06 5.95
CA LEU A 14 -4.22 3.70 5.52
C LEU A 14 -4.76 2.88 6.69
N TRP A 15 -5.89 2.22 6.49
CA TRP A 15 -6.46 1.33 7.48
C TRP A 15 -5.70 0.01 7.58
N TRP A 16 -5.43 -0.40 8.81
CA TRP A 16 -4.77 -1.64 9.20
C TRP A 16 -5.54 -2.86 8.69
N ASP A 17 -6.86 -2.87 8.87
CA ASP A 17 -7.78 -3.97 8.55
C ASP A 17 -8.26 -4.01 7.08
N TRP A 18 -7.66 -3.21 6.17
CA TRP A 18 -8.16 -3.08 4.81
C TRP A 18 -7.32 -3.81 3.74
N VAL A 19 -6.29 -3.15 3.20
CA VAL A 19 -5.35 -3.75 2.24
C VAL A 19 -4.01 -3.88 2.93
N TRP A 20 -3.52 -5.12 3.03
CA TRP A 20 -2.24 -5.41 3.64
C TRP A 20 -1.11 -4.93 2.72
N GLN A 21 -0.31 -3.98 3.19
CA GLN A 21 0.72 -3.31 2.41
C GLN A 21 1.87 -2.83 3.31
N ARG A 22 2.72 -1.92 2.80
CA ARG A 22 3.98 -1.53 3.46
C ARG A 22 3.84 -1.12 4.94
N PRO A 23 2.88 -0.27 5.37
CA PRO A 23 2.82 0.13 6.77
C PRO A 23 2.62 -1.06 7.71
N GLN A 24 1.76 -2.01 7.36
CA GLN A 24 1.57 -3.22 8.15
C GLN A 24 2.84 -4.07 8.18
N HIS A 25 3.48 -4.27 7.03
CA HIS A 25 4.73 -5.03 6.97
C HIS A 25 5.86 -4.41 7.81
N LEU A 26 6.05 -3.10 7.73
CA LEU A 26 7.10 -2.39 8.45
C LEU A 26 6.79 -2.32 9.94
N LEU A 27 5.60 -1.86 10.32
CA LEU A 27 5.33 -1.56 11.72
C LEU A 27 5.17 -2.81 12.57
N SER A 28 4.64 -3.91 12.02
CA SER A 28 4.64 -5.20 12.73
C SER A 28 6.05 -5.73 12.98
N ARG A 29 7.03 -5.37 12.14
CA ARG A 29 8.44 -5.75 12.32
C ARG A 29 9.17 -4.83 13.29
N LEU A 30 8.94 -3.52 13.16
CA LEU A 30 9.48 -2.53 14.10
C LEU A 30 8.95 -2.76 15.52
N ALA A 31 7.74 -3.31 15.66
CA ALA A 31 7.17 -3.72 16.94
C ALA A 31 8.02 -4.79 17.67
N GLN A 32 8.90 -5.52 16.99
CA GLN A 32 9.83 -6.44 17.66
C GLN A 32 10.91 -5.71 18.48
N GLN A 33 11.12 -4.41 18.23
CA GLN A 33 12.16 -3.60 18.87
C GLN A 33 11.61 -2.34 19.56
N ARG A 34 10.38 -1.94 19.24
CA ARG A 34 9.75 -0.70 19.72
C ARG A 34 8.32 -0.97 20.16
N SER A 35 7.84 -0.23 21.15
CA SER A 35 6.40 -0.19 21.41
C SER A 35 5.71 0.78 20.45
N VAL A 36 4.91 0.25 19.53
CA VAL A 36 4.29 0.97 18.41
C VAL A 36 2.83 1.31 18.69
N LEU A 37 2.45 2.56 18.45
CA LEU A 37 1.07 3.02 18.31
C LEU A 37 0.82 3.42 16.84
N TYR A 38 0.02 2.64 16.12
CA TYR A 38 -0.44 2.98 14.78
C TYR A 38 -1.79 3.69 14.88
N VAL A 39 -1.83 4.96 14.48
CA VAL A 39 -3.03 5.80 14.50
C VAL A 39 -3.56 5.95 13.08
N GLU A 40 -4.81 5.58 12.88
CA GLU A 40 -5.50 5.71 11.60
C GLU A 40 -6.33 6.98 11.49
N GLU A 41 -6.79 7.27 10.28
CA GLU A 41 -7.87 8.22 10.04
C GLU A 41 -9.13 7.88 10.85
N PRO A 42 -9.88 8.90 11.30
CA PRO A 42 -11.16 8.69 11.96
C PRO A 42 -12.15 7.94 11.05
N ARG A 43 -12.92 7.02 11.63
CA ARG A 43 -13.91 6.21 10.89
C ARG A 43 -15.31 6.54 11.35
N ILE A 44 -16.20 6.77 10.39
CA ILE A 44 -17.66 6.82 10.63
C ILE A 44 -18.28 5.48 10.22
N GLN A 45 -19.24 4.98 10.98
CA GLN A 45 -19.94 3.72 10.69
C GLN A 45 -21.42 3.81 11.07
N ILE A 46 -22.26 3.05 10.36
CA ILE A 46 -23.67 2.87 10.72
C ILE A 46 -23.75 1.85 11.86
N GLY A 47 -24.34 2.23 12.98
CA GLY A 47 -24.50 1.36 14.15
C GLY A 47 -25.02 2.07 15.40
N PRO A 48 -25.01 1.40 16.57
CA PRO A 48 -25.37 2.01 17.84
C PRO A 48 -24.49 3.22 18.14
N THR A 49 -25.11 4.32 18.57
CA THR A 49 -24.42 5.60 18.80
C THR A 49 -23.20 5.43 19.71
N TYR A 50 -22.03 5.82 19.22
CA TYR A 50 -20.77 5.72 19.94
C TYR A 50 -19.78 6.74 19.39
N GLU A 51 -18.99 7.37 20.25
CA GLU A 51 -17.87 8.20 19.83
C GLU A 51 -16.70 8.02 20.79
N GLY A 52 -15.55 7.54 20.31
CA GLY A 52 -14.42 7.24 21.18
C GLY A 52 -13.12 7.01 20.42
N PHE A 53 -12.00 7.14 21.14
CA PHE A 53 -10.68 6.74 20.66
C PHE A 53 -10.40 5.31 21.11
N ASP A 54 -10.45 4.38 20.17
CA ASP A 54 -10.44 2.94 20.43
C ASP A 54 -9.07 2.35 20.08
N ILE A 55 -8.62 1.40 20.90
CA ILE A 55 -7.61 0.42 20.47
C ILE A 55 -8.38 -0.71 19.78
N ILE A 56 -8.26 -0.78 18.45
CA ILE A 56 -9.01 -1.73 17.62
C ILE A 56 -8.28 -3.06 17.44
N GLU A 57 -6.95 -3.05 17.62
CA GLU A 57 -6.11 -4.24 17.57
C GLU A 57 -4.95 -4.09 18.54
N GLU A 58 -4.65 -5.17 19.27
CA GLU A 58 -3.55 -5.24 20.22
C GLU A 58 -2.73 -6.50 19.93
N LEU A 59 -1.56 -6.27 19.33
CA LEU A 59 -0.54 -7.27 19.05
C LEU A 59 0.65 -7.03 20.00
N PRO A 60 1.56 -8.02 20.18
CA PRO A 60 2.75 -7.81 20.98
C PRO A 60 3.51 -6.54 20.53
N HIS A 61 3.58 -5.56 21.42
CA HIS A 61 4.23 -4.26 21.21
C HIS A 61 3.67 -3.41 20.06
N LEU A 62 2.46 -3.70 19.58
CA LEU A 62 1.81 -2.93 18.53
C LEU A 62 0.33 -2.75 18.85
N ARG A 63 -0.09 -1.49 18.98
CA ARG A 63 -1.47 -1.09 19.20
C ARG A 63 -1.96 -0.31 18.00
N VAL A 64 -3.10 -0.70 17.45
CA VAL A 64 -3.77 0.02 16.38
C VAL A 64 -4.89 0.82 17.00
N ALA A 65 -4.87 2.13 16.79
CA ALA A 65 -5.78 3.08 17.40
C ALA A 65 -6.54 3.89 16.35
N ARG A 66 -7.79 4.21 16.66
CA ARG A 66 -8.70 4.90 15.75
C ARG A 66 -9.69 5.74 16.52
N LEU A 67 -9.99 6.93 16.01
CA LEU A 67 -11.16 7.70 16.43
C LEU A 67 -12.40 7.18 15.70
N ALA A 68 -13.33 6.57 16.42
CA ALA A 68 -14.53 5.95 15.87
C ALA A 68 -15.78 6.75 16.17
N TYR A 69 -16.64 6.87 15.18
CA TYR A 69 -17.97 7.49 15.26
C TYR A 69 -19.00 6.50 14.72
N ARG A 70 -19.94 6.07 15.54
CA ARG A 70 -21.07 5.24 15.13
C ARG A 70 -22.36 6.02 15.31
N SER A 71 -23.25 5.95 14.33
CA SER A 71 -24.56 6.61 14.37
C SER A 71 -25.60 5.87 13.54
N ASP A 72 -26.86 6.29 13.61
CA ASP A 72 -27.86 5.85 12.65
C ASP A 72 -27.49 6.26 11.21
N ALA A 73 -28.17 5.65 10.23
CA ALA A 73 -27.90 5.87 8.82
C ALA A 73 -28.10 7.33 8.39
N ALA A 74 -29.11 8.04 8.91
CA ALA A 74 -29.36 9.43 8.52
C ALA A 74 -28.23 10.35 8.99
N THR A 75 -27.80 10.21 10.25
CA THR A 75 -26.66 10.94 10.82
C THR A 75 -25.35 10.58 10.11
N PHE A 76 -25.15 9.31 9.74
CA PHE A 76 -23.98 8.86 8.99
C PHE A 76 -23.89 9.58 7.64
N TRP A 77 -24.99 9.56 6.87
CA TRP A 77 -25.05 10.21 5.55
C TRP A 77 -24.91 11.72 5.64
N GLN A 78 -25.48 12.35 6.66
CA GLN A 78 -25.27 13.77 6.92
C GLN A 78 -23.78 14.09 7.12
N ARG A 79 -23.10 13.41 8.05
CA ARG A 79 -21.68 13.63 8.35
C ARG A 79 -20.78 13.33 7.14
N LEU A 80 -21.07 12.26 6.42
CA LEU A 80 -20.33 11.90 5.21
C LEU A 80 -20.45 12.99 4.15
N ASN A 81 -21.67 13.47 3.89
CA ASN A 81 -21.90 14.56 2.93
C ASN A 81 -21.23 15.86 3.38
N GLU A 82 -21.31 16.26 4.65
CA GLU A 82 -20.62 17.44 5.19
C GLU A 82 -19.09 17.37 5.00
N THR A 83 -18.53 16.15 5.01
CA THR A 83 -17.10 15.92 4.81
C THR A 83 -16.72 15.92 3.32
N LEU A 84 -17.58 15.35 2.46
CA LEU A 84 -17.37 15.24 1.02
C LEU A 84 -17.65 16.55 0.26
N ASP A 85 -18.59 17.37 0.73
CA ASP A 85 -19.12 18.55 0.01
C ASP A 85 -18.27 19.83 0.21
N ARG A 86 -17.00 19.70 0.60
CA ARG A 86 -16.12 20.87 0.84
C ARG A 86 -15.60 21.53 -0.45
N THR A 87 -15.74 20.89 -1.61
CA THR A 87 -15.29 21.42 -2.91
C THR A 87 -16.37 21.43 -4.00
N GLY A 88 -17.54 20.82 -3.77
CA GLY A 88 -18.63 20.73 -4.76
C GLY A 88 -18.34 19.88 -6.01
N GLU A 89 -17.18 19.21 -6.08
CA GLU A 89 -16.69 18.53 -7.29
C GLU A 89 -16.31 17.06 -7.07
N HIS A 90 -16.90 16.34 -6.12
CA HIS A 90 -16.64 14.90 -5.99
C HIS A 90 -17.57 14.07 -6.91
N PRO A 91 -17.06 13.42 -7.97
CA PRO A 91 -17.89 12.74 -8.98
C PRO A 91 -18.41 11.36 -8.52
N PHE A 92 -18.09 10.93 -7.30
CA PHE A 92 -18.44 9.60 -6.83
C PHE A 92 -19.81 9.61 -6.16
N LYS A 93 -20.81 9.01 -6.81
CA LYS A 93 -22.05 8.62 -6.15
C LYS A 93 -21.71 7.56 -5.11
N VAL A 94 -21.74 7.93 -3.85
CA VAL A 94 -21.57 7.01 -2.73
C VAL A 94 -22.73 6.00 -2.78
N SER A 95 -22.40 4.71 -2.92
CA SER A 95 -23.39 3.64 -2.96
C SER A 95 -24.15 3.55 -1.63
N GLU A 96 -25.47 3.35 -1.65
CA GLU A 96 -26.28 3.10 -0.44
C GLU A 96 -25.84 1.85 0.35
N GLN A 97 -24.99 1.02 -0.23
CA GLN A 97 -24.38 -0.15 0.43
C GLN A 97 -23.23 0.22 1.38
N ILE A 98 -22.77 1.47 1.36
CA ILE A 98 -21.69 1.94 2.22
C ILE A 98 -22.21 2.06 3.66
N ARG A 99 -21.61 1.27 4.54
CA ARG A 99 -21.91 1.27 5.98
C ARG A 99 -20.82 1.91 6.83
N GLU A 100 -19.73 2.32 6.20
CA GLU A 100 -18.59 2.93 6.85
C GLU A 100 -17.73 3.73 5.88
N ALA A 101 -17.07 4.78 6.38
CA ALA A 101 -16.19 5.63 5.59
C ALA A 101 -15.11 6.26 6.46
N SER A 102 -14.04 6.73 5.80
CA SER A 102 -13.00 7.54 6.44
C SER A 102 -13.44 9.00 6.48
N LEU A 103 -13.23 9.66 7.62
CA LEU A 103 -13.19 11.12 7.67
C LEU A 103 -11.74 11.50 7.40
N MET A 104 -11.44 11.94 6.18
CA MET A 104 -10.09 12.34 5.78
C MET A 104 -9.47 13.29 6.82
N PHE A 105 -8.15 13.24 6.95
CA PHE A 105 -7.44 14.30 7.65
C PHE A 105 -7.83 15.68 7.05
N GLU A 106 -7.80 16.71 7.89
CA GLU A 106 -8.34 18.07 7.75
C GLU A 106 -9.87 18.21 7.86
N SER A 107 -10.57 17.12 8.18
CA SER A 107 -11.98 17.17 8.58
C SER A 107 -12.19 17.85 9.95
N PRO A 108 -13.41 18.29 10.29
CA PRO A 108 -13.71 18.93 11.58
C PRO A 108 -13.38 18.08 12.82
N VAL A 109 -13.15 16.77 12.63
CA VAL A 109 -12.79 15.84 13.71
C VAL A 109 -11.29 15.74 13.96
N GLN A 110 -10.44 16.38 13.13
CA GLN A 110 -8.99 16.30 13.29
C GLN A 110 -8.52 16.84 14.64
N GLU A 111 -9.07 17.96 15.13
CA GLU A 111 -8.69 18.51 16.44
C GLU A 111 -9.01 17.55 17.59
N ARG A 112 -10.11 16.79 17.46
CA ARG A 112 -10.43 15.73 18.42
C ARG A 112 -9.40 14.61 18.33
N LEU A 113 -9.12 14.08 17.13
CA LEU A 113 -8.11 13.04 16.96
C LEU A 113 -6.76 13.45 17.56
N GLU A 114 -6.30 14.65 17.23
CA GLU A 114 -5.06 15.22 17.74
C GLU A 114 -5.04 15.23 19.27
N ARG A 115 -6.11 15.70 19.92
CA ARG A 115 -6.21 15.71 21.39
C ARG A 115 -6.15 14.30 21.97
N GLU A 116 -6.96 13.36 21.46
CA GLU A 116 -7.03 11.99 21.99
C GLU A 116 -5.68 11.28 21.86
N VAL A 117 -4.99 11.45 20.72
CA VAL A 117 -3.65 10.89 20.50
C VAL A 117 -2.63 11.50 21.44
N VAL A 118 -2.64 12.83 21.64
CA VAL A 118 -1.74 13.52 22.56
C VAL A 118 -1.95 13.04 23.99
N GLU A 119 -3.20 12.94 24.46
CA GLU A 119 -3.53 12.45 25.80
C GLU A 119 -3.09 11.00 25.98
N TYR A 120 -3.34 10.14 24.98
CA TYR A 120 -2.94 8.74 25.02
C TYR A 120 -1.42 8.57 25.10
N VAL A 121 -0.68 9.29 24.24
CA VAL A 121 0.78 9.23 24.18
C VAL A 121 1.39 9.85 25.42
N ALA A 122 0.88 10.98 25.93
CA ALA A 122 1.40 11.62 27.14
C ALA A 122 1.33 10.70 28.37
N ALA A 123 0.27 9.91 28.49
CA ALA A 123 0.10 8.94 29.58
C ALA A 123 1.06 7.73 29.50
N ARG A 124 1.63 7.48 28.32
CA ARG A 124 2.39 6.25 28.00
C ARG A 124 3.73 6.54 27.32
N ARG A 125 4.22 7.78 27.35
CA ARG A 125 5.40 8.13 26.56
C ARG A 125 6.64 7.39 27.09
N GLY A 126 7.34 6.67 26.21
CA GLY A 126 8.64 6.08 26.52
C GLY A 126 9.75 7.14 26.62
N GLU A 127 10.98 6.73 26.89
CA GLU A 127 12.11 7.66 27.01
C GLU A 127 12.43 8.42 25.71
N ARG A 128 12.15 7.78 24.56
CA ARG A 128 12.40 8.32 23.22
C ARG A 128 11.17 8.13 22.36
N LEU A 129 10.69 9.21 21.77
CA LEU A 129 9.54 9.15 20.87
C LEU A 129 9.96 9.35 19.42
N VAL A 130 9.65 8.37 18.57
CA VAL A 130 9.71 8.47 17.11
C VAL A 130 8.31 8.76 16.58
N LEU A 131 8.19 9.78 15.72
CA LEU A 131 6.96 10.06 14.97
C LEU A 131 7.17 9.66 13.51
N TRP A 132 6.40 8.69 13.04
CA TRP A 132 6.42 8.21 11.66
C TRP A 132 5.18 8.71 10.90
N LEU A 133 5.39 9.45 9.82
CA LEU A 133 4.32 10.03 9.01
C LEU A 133 4.35 9.49 7.58
N TYR A 134 3.19 9.12 7.05
CA TYR A 134 2.99 8.73 5.64
C TYR A 134 2.39 9.85 4.79
N THR A 135 1.86 10.90 5.42
CA THR A 135 1.14 11.98 4.74
C THR A 135 1.50 13.33 5.35
N PRO A 136 1.69 14.38 4.52
CA PRO A 136 2.02 15.71 5.03
C PRO A 136 0.84 16.39 5.73
N VAL A 137 -0.39 15.90 5.52
CA VAL A 137 -1.61 16.46 6.12
C VAL A 137 -1.54 16.48 7.66
N VAL A 138 -0.78 15.56 8.25
CA VAL A 138 -0.65 15.38 9.70
C VAL A 138 0.64 15.95 10.28
N VAL A 139 1.33 16.84 9.55
CA VAL A 139 2.60 17.47 9.98
C VAL A 139 2.51 18.17 11.34
N ARG A 140 1.32 18.67 11.72
CA ARG A 140 1.07 19.30 13.03
C ARG A 140 1.34 18.38 14.23
N PHE A 141 1.30 17.05 14.06
CA PHE A 141 1.66 16.13 15.15
C PHE A 141 3.10 16.28 15.62
N ILE A 142 4.01 16.85 14.81
CA ILE A 142 5.36 17.16 15.25
C ILE A 142 5.33 18.17 16.41
N ASP A 143 4.49 19.22 16.31
CA ASP A 143 4.35 20.23 17.37
C ASP A 143 3.60 19.69 18.58
N LEU A 144 2.60 18.85 18.35
CA LEU A 144 1.75 18.31 19.42
C LEU A 144 2.45 17.25 20.26
N LEU A 145 3.25 16.39 19.62
CA LEU A 145 3.91 15.27 20.29
C LEU A 145 5.36 15.57 20.68
N GLN A 146 5.99 16.60 20.11
CA GLN A 146 7.39 16.95 20.37
C GLN A 146 8.31 15.71 20.34
N PRO A 147 8.37 14.97 19.21
CA PRO A 147 9.12 13.73 19.12
C PRO A 147 10.63 13.99 19.16
N ASP A 148 11.41 12.98 19.58
CA ASP A 148 12.87 13.02 19.50
C ASP A 148 13.36 12.81 18.06
N LEU A 149 12.59 12.10 17.23
CA LEU A 149 12.88 11.84 15.83
C LEU A 149 11.60 11.88 14.97
N VAL A 150 11.65 12.54 13.82
CA VAL A 150 10.59 12.50 12.80
C VAL A 150 11.04 11.70 11.59
N VAL A 151 10.27 10.68 11.23
CA VAL A 151 10.41 9.89 10.01
C VAL A 151 9.30 10.27 9.04
N TYR A 152 9.65 10.62 7.81
CA TYR A 152 8.70 10.77 6.72
C TYR A 152 8.90 9.65 5.69
N ASP A 153 7.94 8.73 5.54
CA ASP A 153 7.99 7.64 4.55
C ASP A 153 7.08 7.98 3.36
N VAL A 154 7.71 8.47 2.29
CA VAL A 154 7.04 8.91 1.06
C VAL A 154 6.72 7.70 0.20
N MET A 155 5.44 7.33 0.17
CA MET A 155 4.97 6.15 -0.55
C MET A 155 4.33 6.45 -1.89
N ASP A 156 3.61 7.57 -1.96
CA ASP A 156 2.87 7.97 -3.14
C ASP A 156 3.18 9.44 -3.46
N GLU A 157 3.04 9.79 -4.73
CA GLU A 157 3.00 11.19 -5.16
C GLU A 157 1.60 11.75 -4.87
N LEU A 158 1.35 12.06 -3.60
CA LEU A 158 0.05 12.55 -3.14
C LEU A 158 -0.37 13.85 -3.87
N ALA A 159 0.60 14.65 -4.34
CA ALA A 159 0.32 15.85 -5.12
C ALA A 159 -0.21 15.58 -6.54
N ALA A 160 0.02 14.39 -7.09
CA ALA A 160 -0.46 13.99 -8.41
C ALA A 160 -1.84 13.31 -8.40
N PHE A 161 -2.45 13.11 -7.22
CA PHE A 161 -3.82 12.62 -7.16
C PHE A 161 -4.83 13.66 -7.65
N LYS A 162 -5.89 13.18 -8.30
CA LYS A 162 -6.98 14.02 -8.77
C LYS A 162 -7.61 14.73 -7.57
N PHE A 163 -7.82 16.05 -7.68
CA PHE A 163 -8.41 16.93 -6.66
C PHE A 163 -7.53 17.26 -5.44
N THR A 164 -6.20 17.13 -5.54
CA THR A 164 -5.31 17.47 -4.42
C THR A 164 -5.37 18.96 -4.03
N PRO A 165 -5.58 19.30 -2.74
CA PRO A 165 -5.58 20.69 -2.27
C PRO A 165 -4.21 21.38 -2.40
N ALA A 166 -4.20 22.68 -2.74
CA ALA A 166 -2.97 23.47 -2.85
C ALA A 166 -2.14 23.54 -1.55
N LYS A 167 -2.79 23.40 -0.40
CA LYS A 167 -2.14 23.37 0.92
C LYS A 167 -1.23 22.15 1.10
N LEU A 168 -1.50 21.04 0.40
CA LEU A 168 -0.73 19.81 0.53
C LEU A 168 0.74 20.01 0.18
N LEU A 169 1.03 20.81 -0.85
CA LEU A 169 2.41 21.12 -1.25
C LEU A 169 3.15 21.91 -0.17
N GLN A 170 2.47 22.83 0.51
CA GLN A 170 3.05 23.60 1.61
C GLN A 170 3.34 22.70 2.82
N GLN A 171 2.39 21.85 3.19
CA GLN A 171 2.55 20.87 4.26
C GLN A 171 3.65 19.86 3.94
N GLU A 172 3.77 19.44 2.68
CA GLU A 172 4.83 18.53 2.25
C GLU A 172 6.20 19.18 2.38
N GLN A 173 6.33 20.44 1.95
CA GLN A 173 7.56 21.18 2.15
C GLN A 173 7.90 21.33 3.64
N GLU A 174 6.92 21.68 4.48
CA GLU A 174 7.11 21.74 5.93
C GLU A 174 7.59 20.39 6.50
N LEU A 175 6.98 19.28 6.07
CA LEU A 175 7.37 17.96 6.54
C LEU A 175 8.78 17.57 6.07
N PHE A 176 9.17 17.90 4.84
CA PHE A 176 10.54 17.71 4.37
C PHE A 176 11.54 18.52 5.21
N ASP A 177 11.21 19.76 5.56
CA ASP A 177 12.10 20.64 6.34
C ASP A 177 12.24 20.18 7.80
N ARG A 178 11.22 19.50 8.34
CA ARG A 178 11.16 19.08 9.75
C ARG A 178 11.49 17.61 9.99
N ALA A 179 11.50 16.78 8.95
CA ALA A 179 11.87 15.38 9.06
C ALA A 179 13.36 15.24 9.44
N ASP A 180 13.68 14.24 10.25
CA ASP A 180 15.06 13.86 10.52
C ASP A 180 15.55 12.77 9.56
N LEU A 181 14.62 11.92 9.11
CA LEU A 181 14.83 10.86 8.13
C LEU A 181 13.71 10.87 7.11
N VAL A 182 14.06 10.71 5.84
CA VAL A 182 13.10 10.51 4.75
C VAL A 182 13.33 9.16 4.08
N PHE A 183 12.28 8.38 3.93
CA PHE A 183 12.27 7.14 3.15
C PHE A 183 11.40 7.31 1.90
N THR A 184 11.74 6.61 0.82
CA THR A 184 10.94 6.62 -0.41
C THR A 184 10.68 5.20 -0.92
N GLY A 185 9.45 4.94 -1.37
CA GLY A 185 8.97 3.60 -1.77
C GLY A 185 9.40 3.06 -3.14
N GLY A 186 10.07 3.84 -4.00
CA GLY A 186 10.52 3.42 -5.33
C GLY A 186 11.58 4.33 -5.95
N PRO A 187 12.41 3.83 -6.91
CA PRO A 187 13.47 4.62 -7.54
C PRO A 187 12.98 5.90 -8.20
N SER A 188 11.85 5.87 -8.93
CA SER A 188 11.29 7.05 -9.59
C SER A 188 10.96 8.17 -8.59
N LEU A 189 10.34 7.80 -7.46
CA LEU A 189 9.99 8.72 -6.38
C LEU A 189 11.24 9.23 -5.65
N TYR A 190 12.22 8.35 -5.39
CA TYR A 190 13.51 8.76 -4.83
C TYR A 190 14.20 9.81 -5.71
N GLU A 191 14.32 9.53 -7.00
CA GLU A 191 14.98 10.42 -7.95
C GLU A 191 14.31 11.80 -8.03
N ALA A 192 12.97 11.85 -7.93
CA ALA A 192 12.21 13.10 -7.88
C ALA A 192 12.43 13.92 -6.59
N ARG A 193 12.85 13.27 -5.49
CA ARG A 193 12.86 13.87 -4.15
C ARG A 193 14.24 13.94 -3.49
N LYS A 194 15.26 13.26 -4.04
CA LYS A 194 16.61 13.13 -3.44
C LYS A 194 17.33 14.44 -3.14
N HIS A 195 16.89 15.55 -3.74
CA HIS A 195 17.44 16.89 -3.50
C HIS A 195 16.62 17.73 -2.51
N ARG A 196 15.51 17.21 -1.99
CA ARG A 196 14.63 17.90 -1.03
C ARG A 196 15.03 17.67 0.42
N HIS A 197 15.83 16.64 0.71
CA HIS A 197 16.28 16.35 2.06
C HIS A 197 17.70 15.76 2.04
N SER A 198 18.50 16.10 3.07
CA SER A 198 19.91 15.67 3.14
C SER A 198 20.09 14.23 3.60
N ASP A 199 19.10 13.66 4.29
CA ASP A 199 19.10 12.30 4.81
C ASP A 199 17.88 11.54 4.28
N ILE A 200 17.91 11.25 2.97
CA ILE A 200 16.86 10.58 2.22
C ILE A 200 17.36 9.25 1.66
N HIS A 201 16.58 8.18 1.87
CA HIS A 201 16.97 6.82 1.52
C HIS A 201 15.91 6.13 0.66
N LEU A 202 16.38 5.40 -0.35
CA LEU A 202 15.55 4.57 -1.20
C LEU A 202 15.32 3.20 -0.54
N PHE A 203 14.07 2.91 -0.21
CA PHE A 203 13.62 1.60 0.24
C PHE A 203 12.43 1.16 -0.60
N PRO A 204 12.68 0.46 -1.73
CA PRO A 204 11.63 -0.03 -2.61
C PRO A 204 10.63 -0.91 -1.86
N SER A 205 9.45 -1.11 -2.46
CA SER A 205 8.50 -2.15 -2.04
C SER A 205 9.20 -3.50 -1.85
N GLY A 206 8.91 -4.16 -0.72
CA GLY A 206 9.39 -5.50 -0.41
C GLY A 206 8.33 -6.59 -0.62
N VAL A 207 8.67 -7.81 -0.20
CA VAL A 207 7.78 -8.97 -0.26
C VAL A 207 7.91 -9.85 0.99
N GLU A 208 6.78 -10.45 1.37
CA GLU A 208 6.72 -11.56 2.32
C GLU A 208 6.89 -12.87 1.54
N GLN A 209 8.14 -13.27 1.31
CA GLN A 209 8.46 -14.38 0.41
C GLN A 209 7.81 -15.68 0.83
N ALA A 210 7.88 -16.01 2.13
CA ALA A 210 7.33 -17.24 2.67
C ALA A 210 5.81 -17.33 2.45
N HIS A 211 5.11 -16.20 2.53
CA HIS A 211 3.68 -16.14 2.27
C HIS A 211 3.33 -16.54 0.84
N PHE A 212 3.97 -15.92 -0.16
CA PHE A 212 3.64 -16.19 -1.57
C PHE A 212 4.26 -17.49 -2.10
N ALA A 213 5.37 -17.96 -1.52
CA ALA A 213 5.96 -19.27 -1.84
C ALA A 213 5.03 -20.44 -1.49
N GLN A 214 3.99 -20.25 -0.68
CA GLN A 214 2.92 -21.25 -0.49
C GLN A 214 2.29 -21.68 -1.82
N ALA A 215 2.26 -20.81 -2.84
CA ALA A 215 1.75 -21.15 -4.17
C ALA A 215 2.53 -22.29 -4.85
N LEU A 216 3.75 -22.57 -4.41
CA LEU A 216 4.59 -23.67 -4.90
C LEU A 216 4.25 -25.02 -4.24
N GLN A 217 3.51 -25.01 -3.12
CA GLN A 217 3.13 -26.22 -2.41
C GLN A 217 2.12 -27.02 -3.23
N ALA A 218 2.34 -28.32 -3.38
CA ALA A 218 1.49 -29.18 -4.22
C ALA A 218 0.05 -29.29 -3.69
N ASP A 219 -0.12 -29.29 -2.37
CA ASP A 219 -1.37 -29.50 -1.63
C ASP A 219 -2.20 -28.23 -1.40
N LEU A 220 -1.65 -27.03 -1.65
CA LEU A 220 -2.44 -25.79 -1.58
C LEU A 220 -3.60 -25.83 -2.59
N PRO A 221 -4.88 -25.79 -2.18
CA PRO A 221 -6.00 -25.89 -3.09
C PRO A 221 -6.11 -24.65 -3.98
N ILE A 222 -6.54 -24.83 -5.23
CA ILE A 222 -6.93 -23.73 -6.11
C ILE A 222 -8.36 -23.30 -5.74
N PRO A 223 -8.65 -21.99 -5.64
CA PRO A 223 -9.98 -21.49 -5.34
C PRO A 223 -11.05 -21.99 -6.33
N PRO A 224 -12.27 -22.33 -5.87
CA PRO A 224 -13.34 -22.87 -6.73
C PRO A 224 -13.69 -22.00 -7.95
N GLU A 225 -13.59 -20.68 -7.81
CA GLU A 225 -13.85 -19.68 -8.85
C GLU A 225 -12.88 -19.81 -10.04
N LEU A 226 -11.67 -20.34 -9.80
CA LEU A 226 -10.65 -20.57 -10.83
C LEU A 226 -10.54 -22.05 -11.23
N ALA A 227 -10.88 -22.97 -10.35
CA ALA A 227 -10.74 -24.41 -10.59
C ALA A 227 -11.54 -24.92 -11.81
N GLY A 228 -12.64 -24.24 -12.17
CA GLY A 228 -13.47 -24.58 -13.32
C GLY A 228 -13.04 -23.97 -14.66
N LEU A 229 -12.02 -23.10 -14.67
CA LEU A 229 -11.57 -22.39 -15.86
C LEU A 229 -10.57 -23.23 -16.67
N SER A 230 -10.67 -23.18 -17.99
CA SER A 230 -9.69 -23.84 -18.87
C SER A 230 -8.42 -23.00 -19.00
N GLN A 231 -7.24 -23.62 -18.96
CA GLN A 231 -6.00 -22.88 -19.17
C GLN A 231 -5.91 -22.29 -20.60
N PRO A 232 -5.23 -21.14 -20.77
CA PRO A 232 -4.43 -20.43 -19.77
C PRO A 232 -5.23 -19.41 -18.93
N ILE A 233 -4.84 -19.26 -17.66
CA ILE A 233 -5.30 -18.23 -16.73
C ILE A 233 -4.22 -17.16 -16.58
N ILE A 234 -4.51 -15.93 -17.00
CA ILE A 234 -3.65 -14.77 -16.87
C ILE A 234 -4.22 -13.87 -15.79
N GLY A 235 -3.48 -13.72 -14.69
CA GLY A 235 -4.03 -13.17 -13.46
C GLY A 235 -3.34 -11.92 -12.96
N PHE A 236 -4.12 -11.02 -12.38
CA PHE A 236 -3.68 -9.87 -11.61
C PHE A 236 -4.41 -9.87 -10.28
N TYR A 237 -3.73 -9.40 -9.23
CA TYR A 237 -4.40 -8.99 -8.00
C TYR A 237 -3.89 -7.64 -7.51
N GLY A 238 -4.81 -6.84 -6.98
CA GLY A 238 -4.56 -5.47 -6.54
C GLY A 238 -5.81 -4.62 -6.66
N VAL A 239 -5.77 -3.42 -6.08
CA VAL A 239 -6.85 -2.44 -6.25
C VAL A 239 -7.04 -2.14 -7.75
N ILE A 240 -8.29 -2.18 -8.20
CA ILE A 240 -8.69 -1.88 -9.57
C ILE A 240 -9.22 -0.45 -9.59
N ASP A 241 -8.46 0.47 -10.17
CA ASP A 241 -8.72 1.91 -10.15
C ASP A 241 -8.17 2.58 -11.43
N GLU A 242 -7.97 3.89 -11.42
CA GLU A 242 -7.42 4.67 -12.54
C GLU A 242 -6.04 4.19 -13.04
N ARG A 243 -5.32 3.40 -12.25
CA ARG A 243 -4.04 2.80 -12.61
C ARG A 243 -4.21 1.56 -13.47
N THR A 244 -5.40 0.97 -13.57
CA THR A 244 -5.65 -0.20 -14.43
C THR A 244 -5.91 0.23 -15.87
N ASP A 245 -5.19 -0.36 -16.82
CA ASP A 245 -5.38 -0.14 -18.25
C ASP A 245 -6.60 -0.91 -18.76
N ARG A 246 -7.75 -0.26 -18.68
CA ARG A 246 -9.05 -0.83 -19.08
C ARG A 246 -9.14 -1.06 -20.59
N GLU A 247 -8.46 -0.23 -21.39
CA GLU A 247 -8.44 -0.39 -22.85
C GLU A 247 -7.62 -1.62 -23.23
N LEU A 248 -6.42 -1.76 -22.65
CA LEU A 248 -5.60 -2.96 -22.81
C LEU A 248 -6.36 -4.23 -22.41
N LEU A 249 -7.04 -4.23 -21.25
CA LEU A 249 -7.85 -5.38 -20.80
C LEU A 249 -8.94 -5.76 -21.81
N ALA A 250 -9.61 -4.77 -22.43
CA ALA A 250 -10.62 -5.03 -23.44
C ALA A 250 -10.01 -5.65 -24.71
N GLU A 251 -8.90 -5.09 -25.18
CA GLU A 251 -8.23 -5.53 -26.40
C GLU A 251 -7.65 -6.94 -26.26
N VAL A 252 -6.97 -7.26 -25.15
CA VAL A 252 -6.39 -8.60 -24.95
C VAL A 252 -7.48 -9.67 -24.78
N ALA A 253 -8.59 -9.32 -24.13
CA ALA A 253 -9.75 -10.21 -24.00
C ALA A 253 -10.35 -10.55 -25.36
N GLN A 254 -10.45 -9.57 -26.26
CA GLN A 254 -10.92 -9.75 -27.63
C GLN A 254 -9.94 -10.53 -28.51
N LEU A 255 -8.63 -10.27 -28.39
CA LEU A 255 -7.58 -10.95 -29.17
C LEU A 255 -7.46 -12.44 -28.81
N ARG A 256 -7.79 -12.83 -27.57
CA ARG A 256 -7.66 -14.21 -27.08
C ARG A 256 -8.94 -14.68 -26.36
N PRO A 257 -10.02 -14.98 -27.10
CA PRO A 257 -11.32 -15.36 -26.52
C PRO A 257 -11.30 -16.70 -25.76
N HIS A 258 -10.27 -17.52 -25.96
CA HIS A 258 -10.10 -18.81 -25.30
C HIS A 258 -9.19 -18.76 -24.06
N TRP A 259 -8.63 -17.60 -23.73
CA TRP A 259 -7.82 -17.40 -22.53
C TRP A 259 -8.66 -16.72 -21.46
N HIS A 260 -8.39 -16.99 -20.19
CA HIS A 260 -9.08 -16.33 -19.09
C HIS A 260 -8.20 -15.25 -18.45
N TRP A 261 -8.70 -14.02 -18.48
CA TRP A 261 -8.10 -12.86 -17.84
C TRP A 261 -8.78 -12.63 -16.50
N VAL A 262 -8.04 -12.69 -15.40
CA VAL A 262 -8.60 -12.67 -14.04
C VAL A 262 -8.07 -11.46 -13.28
N MET A 263 -8.98 -10.60 -12.84
CA MET A 263 -8.72 -9.41 -12.03
C MET A 263 -9.27 -9.63 -10.62
N ILE A 264 -8.39 -9.58 -9.61
CA ILE A 264 -8.76 -9.83 -8.21
C ILE A 264 -8.47 -8.58 -7.37
N GLY A 265 -9.50 -7.98 -6.79
CA GLY A 265 -9.34 -6.86 -5.87
C GLY A 265 -10.56 -5.94 -5.83
N PRO A 266 -10.57 -4.99 -4.88
CA PRO A 266 -11.64 -4.00 -4.80
C PRO A 266 -11.57 -3.01 -5.97
N ILE A 267 -12.73 -2.56 -6.43
CA ILE A 267 -12.88 -1.48 -7.40
C ILE A 267 -12.98 -0.16 -6.63
N LEU A 268 -12.11 0.80 -6.91
CA LEU A 268 -12.07 2.11 -6.25
C LEU A 268 -11.86 3.22 -7.26
N LYS A 269 -12.33 4.43 -6.94
CA LYS A 269 -12.15 5.67 -7.75
C LYS A 269 -12.63 5.60 -9.21
N ILE A 270 -13.22 4.48 -9.61
CA ILE A 270 -13.91 4.22 -10.86
C ILE A 270 -15.22 3.52 -10.55
N GLN A 271 -16.15 3.54 -11.50
CA GLN A 271 -17.41 2.84 -11.41
C GLN A 271 -17.32 1.46 -12.09
N GLU A 272 -18.04 0.48 -11.54
CA GLU A 272 -18.02 -0.88 -12.06
C GLU A 272 -18.48 -0.98 -13.53
N HIS A 273 -19.36 -0.08 -13.98
CA HIS A 273 -19.83 -0.02 -15.37
C HIS A 273 -18.78 0.52 -16.35
N GLU A 274 -17.70 1.13 -15.86
CA GLU A 274 -16.57 1.56 -16.68
C GLU A 274 -15.60 0.42 -17.00
N LEU A 275 -15.76 -0.74 -16.36
CA LEU A 275 -14.91 -1.91 -16.60
C LEU A 275 -15.34 -2.65 -17.87
N PRO A 276 -14.41 -3.06 -18.75
CA PRO A 276 -14.74 -3.88 -19.90
C PRO A 276 -15.30 -5.23 -19.45
N ARG A 277 -16.31 -5.73 -20.18
CA ARG A 277 -16.97 -7.01 -19.91
C ARG A 277 -16.89 -7.92 -21.12
N PHE A 278 -16.21 -9.05 -20.94
CA PHE A 278 -16.09 -10.11 -21.94
C PHE A 278 -16.33 -11.46 -21.25
N PRO A 279 -16.81 -12.50 -21.96
CA PRO A 279 -17.04 -13.83 -21.37
C PRO A 279 -15.80 -14.47 -20.73
N ASN A 280 -14.62 -13.98 -21.08
CA ASN A 280 -13.33 -14.49 -20.66
C ASN A 280 -12.52 -13.50 -19.80
N LEU A 281 -13.14 -12.40 -19.36
CA LEU A 281 -12.56 -11.42 -18.46
C LEU A 281 -13.35 -11.40 -17.14
N HIS A 282 -12.71 -11.86 -16.07
CA HIS A 282 -13.32 -12.15 -14.78
C HIS A 282 -12.87 -11.14 -13.72
N TYR A 283 -13.82 -10.64 -12.92
CA TYR A 283 -13.55 -9.78 -11.77
C TYR A 283 -14.04 -10.48 -10.50
N LEU A 284 -13.13 -10.86 -9.60
CA LEU A 284 -13.45 -11.67 -8.43
C LEU A 284 -13.64 -10.86 -7.14
N GLY A 285 -13.57 -9.53 -7.22
CA GLY A 285 -13.67 -8.65 -6.06
C GLY A 285 -12.51 -8.79 -5.08
N LYS A 286 -12.64 -8.15 -3.90
CA LYS A 286 -11.62 -8.19 -2.84
C LYS A 286 -11.51 -9.60 -2.26
N GLN A 287 -10.28 -10.09 -2.16
CA GLN A 287 -9.92 -11.34 -1.48
C GLN A 287 -9.04 -11.04 -0.26
N ALA A 288 -9.01 -11.93 0.72
CA ALA A 288 -8.13 -11.76 1.87
C ALA A 288 -6.66 -11.95 1.45
N TYR A 289 -5.75 -11.19 2.08
CA TYR A 289 -4.31 -11.30 1.78
C TYR A 289 -3.78 -12.72 1.98
N ALA A 290 -4.30 -13.43 2.99
CA ALA A 290 -3.97 -14.81 3.30
C ALA A 290 -4.26 -15.79 2.16
N ASP A 291 -5.27 -15.50 1.33
CA ASP A 291 -5.74 -16.39 0.26
C ASP A 291 -5.04 -16.14 -1.08
N LEU A 292 -4.36 -14.99 -1.24
CA LEU A 292 -3.69 -14.62 -2.49
C LEU A 292 -2.69 -15.66 -3.04
N PRO A 293 -1.93 -16.41 -2.23
CA PRO A 293 -1.07 -17.49 -2.74
C PRO A 293 -1.86 -18.59 -3.46
N ALA A 294 -3.09 -18.89 -3.03
CA ALA A 294 -3.94 -19.91 -3.67
C ALA A 294 -4.43 -19.43 -5.04
N TYR A 295 -4.81 -18.16 -5.16
CA TYR A 295 -5.13 -17.54 -6.45
C TYR A 295 -3.90 -17.48 -7.35
N LEU A 296 -2.75 -17.07 -6.82
CA LEU A 296 -1.49 -17.00 -7.56
C LEU A 296 -1.09 -18.36 -8.13
N LYS A 297 -1.27 -19.44 -7.36
CA LYS A 297 -1.01 -20.81 -7.80
C LYS A 297 -1.75 -21.15 -9.10
N ALA A 298 -2.98 -20.68 -9.26
CA ALA A 298 -3.82 -20.93 -10.43
C ALA A 298 -3.38 -20.17 -11.69
N PHE A 299 -2.59 -19.10 -11.55
CA PHE A 299 -2.14 -18.31 -12.70
C PHE A 299 -1.08 -19.07 -13.49
N ASP A 300 -1.22 -19.12 -14.81
CA ASP A 300 -0.18 -19.58 -15.73
C ASP A 300 0.82 -18.46 -16.02
N VAL A 301 0.32 -17.23 -16.12
CA VAL A 301 1.11 -15.99 -16.26
C VAL A 301 0.51 -14.93 -15.35
N ALA A 302 1.36 -14.24 -14.57
CA ALA A 302 0.93 -13.08 -13.82
C ALA A 302 1.05 -11.82 -14.70
N MET A 303 0.04 -10.97 -14.69
CA MET A 303 0.02 -9.74 -15.48
C MET A 303 0.02 -8.50 -14.59
N MET A 304 0.57 -7.40 -15.11
CA MET A 304 0.53 -6.07 -14.51
C MET A 304 0.04 -5.06 -15.57
N PRO A 305 -1.28 -4.98 -15.80
CA PRO A 305 -1.89 -4.15 -16.85
C PRO A 305 -2.07 -2.70 -16.36
N PHE A 306 -0.97 -2.01 -16.06
CA PHE A 306 -1.06 -0.64 -15.55
C PHE A 306 -1.21 0.37 -16.70
N ALA A 307 -2.18 1.28 -16.57
CA ALA A 307 -2.33 2.42 -17.48
C ALA A 307 -1.11 3.33 -17.34
N LEU A 308 -0.62 3.92 -18.44
CA LEU A 308 0.51 4.85 -18.41
C LEU A 308 0.00 6.28 -18.26
N ASN A 309 -0.14 6.74 -17.02
CA ASN A 309 -0.67 8.07 -16.71
C ASN A 309 0.00 8.64 -15.43
N GLU A 310 -0.42 9.81 -14.97
CA GLU A 310 0.16 10.48 -13.80
C GLU A 310 0.12 9.61 -12.53
N SER A 311 -0.93 8.80 -12.35
CA SER A 311 -1.10 7.93 -11.17
C SER A 311 -0.17 6.71 -11.15
N THR A 312 0.47 6.38 -12.28
CA THR A 312 1.43 5.26 -12.41
C THR A 312 2.86 5.72 -12.68
N GLN A 313 3.10 7.04 -12.76
CA GLN A 313 4.43 7.59 -13.02
C GLN A 313 5.46 7.21 -11.94
N PHE A 314 5.02 7.11 -10.68
CA PHE A 314 5.88 6.89 -9.51
C PHE A 314 5.62 5.57 -8.79
N ILE A 315 4.89 4.63 -9.41
CA ILE A 315 4.56 3.37 -8.73
C ILE A 315 5.74 2.40 -8.77
N SER A 316 5.98 1.74 -7.64
CA SER A 316 6.86 0.59 -7.51
C SER A 316 6.03 -0.59 -6.96
N PRO A 317 5.37 -1.37 -7.82
CA PRO A 317 4.35 -2.33 -7.41
C PRO A 317 4.96 -3.52 -6.64
N THR A 318 4.39 -3.85 -5.47
CA THR A 318 4.79 -5.04 -4.70
C THR A 318 4.57 -6.34 -5.49
N LYS A 319 3.53 -6.35 -6.35
CA LYS A 319 3.06 -7.48 -7.15
C LYS A 319 4.17 -8.18 -7.90
N THR A 320 5.15 -7.42 -8.42
CA THR A 320 6.25 -8.03 -9.16
C THR A 320 7.01 -9.02 -8.28
N LEU A 321 7.40 -8.64 -7.07
CA LEU A 321 8.10 -9.52 -6.14
C LEU A 321 7.19 -10.63 -5.60
N GLU A 322 5.90 -10.33 -5.38
CA GLU A 322 4.89 -11.31 -4.94
C GLU A 322 4.74 -12.45 -5.97
N TYR A 323 4.75 -12.13 -7.27
CA TYR A 323 4.72 -13.11 -8.36
C TYR A 323 6.03 -13.89 -8.51
N MET A 324 7.18 -13.23 -8.35
CA MET A 324 8.49 -13.89 -8.35
C MET A 324 8.61 -14.93 -7.22
N ALA A 325 8.08 -14.63 -6.04
CA ALA A 325 8.09 -15.56 -4.90
C ALA A 325 7.33 -16.87 -5.18
N ALA A 326 6.41 -16.86 -6.16
CA ALA A 326 5.71 -18.04 -6.66
C ALA A 326 6.21 -18.54 -8.03
N HIS A 327 7.35 -18.02 -8.50
CA HIS A 327 7.98 -18.35 -9.79
C HIS A 327 7.10 -18.15 -11.03
N LYS A 328 6.09 -17.28 -10.93
CA LYS A 328 5.16 -17.02 -12.03
C LYS A 328 5.83 -16.11 -13.05
N PRO A 329 5.83 -16.47 -14.34
CA PRO A 329 6.30 -15.55 -15.37
C PRO A 329 5.40 -14.32 -15.39
N ILE A 330 6.01 -13.15 -15.58
CA ILE A 330 5.35 -11.85 -15.41
C ILE A 330 5.35 -11.09 -16.73
N VAL A 331 4.19 -10.56 -17.12
CA VAL A 331 4.05 -9.60 -18.23
C VAL A 331 3.50 -8.29 -17.70
N SER A 332 4.17 -7.17 -18.00
CA SER A 332 3.79 -5.84 -17.50
C SER A 332 3.73 -4.81 -18.62
N THR A 333 2.86 -3.83 -18.45
CA THR A 333 3.02 -2.53 -19.13
C THR A 333 4.32 -1.84 -18.69
N PRO A 334 4.88 -0.89 -19.46
CA PRO A 334 6.21 -0.34 -19.24
C PRO A 334 6.28 0.67 -18.07
N ILE A 335 6.02 0.20 -16.86
CA ILE A 335 6.22 0.97 -15.63
C ILE A 335 7.72 1.17 -15.39
N LYS A 336 8.13 2.43 -15.21
CA LYS A 336 9.53 2.85 -15.11
C LYS A 336 10.30 2.05 -14.05
N ASP A 337 9.75 1.92 -12.85
CA ASP A 337 10.43 1.21 -11.75
C ASP A 337 10.43 -0.30 -11.95
N VAL A 338 9.43 -0.87 -12.62
CA VAL A 338 9.43 -2.30 -12.98
C VAL A 338 10.54 -2.59 -14.00
N ILE A 339 10.68 -1.75 -15.03
CA ILE A 339 11.77 -1.87 -16.01
C ILE A 339 13.13 -1.74 -15.31
N GLY A 340 13.30 -0.68 -14.50
CA GLY A 340 14.58 -0.37 -13.87
C GLY A 340 15.03 -1.40 -12.83
N LEU A 341 14.10 -1.96 -12.06
CA LEU A 341 14.42 -2.91 -10.99
C LEU A 341 14.40 -4.37 -11.46
N TYR A 342 13.49 -4.71 -12.39
CA TYR A 342 13.08 -6.10 -12.65
C TYR A 342 13.06 -6.48 -14.13
N GLY A 343 13.48 -5.60 -15.04
CA GLY A 343 13.42 -5.82 -16.49
C GLY A 343 14.23 -7.02 -17.01
N SER A 344 15.10 -7.61 -16.19
CA SER A 344 15.80 -8.86 -16.52
C SER A 344 14.92 -10.11 -16.41
N VAL A 345 13.83 -10.07 -15.62
CA VAL A 345 12.94 -11.21 -15.36
C VAL A 345 11.48 -10.94 -15.72
N VAL A 346 11.10 -9.66 -15.87
CA VAL A 346 9.74 -9.25 -16.27
C VAL A 346 9.71 -8.97 -17.76
N ARG A 347 8.73 -9.56 -18.46
CA ARG A 347 8.46 -9.25 -19.87
C ARG A 347 7.67 -7.94 -19.96
N ILE A 348 8.12 -7.03 -20.81
CA ILE A 348 7.50 -5.72 -20.98
C ILE A 348 6.78 -5.65 -22.34
N ALA A 349 5.55 -5.14 -22.32
CA ALA A 349 4.73 -4.95 -23.52
C ALA A 349 3.91 -3.66 -23.41
N GLN A 350 3.85 -2.87 -24.48
CA GLN A 350 3.15 -1.59 -24.49
C GLN A 350 1.76 -1.67 -25.14
N THR A 351 1.60 -2.52 -26.15
CA THR A 351 0.34 -2.68 -26.90
C THR A 351 -0.32 -4.02 -26.61
N ALA A 352 -1.61 -4.18 -26.90
CA ALA A 352 -2.31 -5.46 -26.68
C ALA A 352 -1.70 -6.62 -27.49
N ASP A 353 -1.28 -6.38 -28.74
CA ASP A 353 -0.59 -7.39 -29.56
C ASP A 353 0.74 -7.81 -28.94
N GLU A 354 1.55 -6.85 -28.49
CA GLU A 354 2.80 -7.15 -27.76
C GLU A 354 2.51 -7.89 -26.45
N PHE A 355 1.48 -7.50 -25.73
CA PHE A 355 1.12 -8.09 -24.44
C PHE A 355 0.76 -9.56 -24.61
N VAL A 356 -0.12 -9.84 -25.57
CA VAL A 356 -0.47 -11.21 -25.95
C VAL A 356 0.76 -11.98 -26.42
N ALA A 357 1.61 -11.40 -27.26
CA ALA A 357 2.84 -12.05 -27.72
C ALA A 357 3.80 -12.39 -26.55
N GLN A 358 3.93 -11.52 -25.56
CA GLN A 358 4.74 -11.79 -24.36
C GLN A 358 4.13 -12.85 -23.46
N VAL A 359 2.80 -12.89 -23.31
CA VAL A 359 2.11 -13.98 -22.61
C VAL A 359 2.33 -15.30 -23.34
N GLU A 360 2.22 -15.34 -24.67
CA GLU A 360 2.51 -16.55 -25.45
C GLU A 360 3.96 -17.02 -25.27
N ALA A 361 4.91 -16.08 -25.27
CA ALA A 361 6.32 -16.39 -25.04
C ALA A 361 6.56 -16.94 -23.62
N ALA A 362 5.86 -16.40 -22.62
CA ALA A 362 5.89 -16.92 -21.24
C ALA A 362 5.30 -18.33 -21.14
N LEU A 363 4.19 -18.60 -21.81
CA LEU A 363 3.55 -19.92 -21.83
C LEU A 363 4.41 -20.98 -22.55
N ARG A 364 5.20 -20.57 -23.55
CA ARG A 364 6.12 -21.44 -24.32
C ARG A 364 7.55 -21.46 -23.77
N GLU A 365 7.78 -20.89 -22.59
CA GLU A 365 9.10 -20.82 -21.96
C GLU A 365 9.72 -22.22 -21.80
N SER A 366 10.96 -22.40 -22.29
CA SER A 366 11.66 -23.67 -22.15
C SER A 366 12.06 -23.94 -20.69
N PRO A 367 12.25 -25.21 -20.29
CA PRO A 367 12.71 -25.53 -18.94
C PRO A 367 14.01 -24.81 -18.54
N GLU A 368 14.95 -24.64 -19.47
CA GLU A 368 16.22 -23.95 -19.25
C GLU A 368 16.02 -22.45 -19.02
N THR A 369 15.19 -21.81 -19.86
CA THR A 369 14.87 -20.38 -19.72
C THR A 369 14.11 -20.12 -18.42
N ARG A 370 13.21 -21.03 -18.05
CA ARG A 370 12.48 -20.97 -16.77
C ARG A 370 13.42 -21.07 -15.57
N ALA A 371 14.36 -22.02 -15.60
CA ALA A 371 15.34 -22.20 -14.53
C ALA A 371 16.22 -20.96 -14.37
N ASP A 372 16.69 -20.39 -15.48
CA ASP A 372 17.48 -19.15 -15.49
C ASP A 372 16.69 -17.96 -14.93
N ARG A 373 15.43 -17.78 -15.35
CA ARG A 373 14.54 -16.75 -14.78
C ARG A 373 14.37 -16.93 -13.28
N ILE A 374 14.06 -18.14 -12.81
CA ILE A 374 13.86 -18.43 -11.38
C ILE A 374 15.12 -18.14 -10.56
N GLN A 375 16.31 -18.44 -11.10
CA GLN A 375 17.56 -18.10 -10.42
C GLN A 375 17.70 -16.58 -10.23
N HIS A 376 17.46 -15.79 -11.28
CA HIS A 376 17.50 -14.33 -11.19
C HIS A 376 16.42 -13.76 -10.25
N GLU A 377 15.22 -14.36 -10.24
CA GLU A 377 14.15 -14.01 -9.30
C GLU A 377 14.62 -14.20 -7.85
N GLN A 378 15.27 -15.32 -7.53
CA GLN A 378 15.79 -15.59 -6.18
C GLN A 378 16.84 -14.57 -5.75
N GLU A 379 17.72 -14.14 -6.66
CA GLU A 379 18.72 -13.09 -6.38
C GLU A 379 18.07 -11.72 -6.10
N LEU A 380 16.97 -11.41 -6.79
CA LEU A 380 16.19 -10.19 -6.55
C LEU A 380 15.43 -10.28 -5.23
N LEU A 381 14.73 -11.39 -4.98
CA LEU A 381 13.97 -11.63 -3.75
C LEU A 381 14.85 -11.50 -2.50
N ALA A 382 16.08 -12.05 -2.54
CA ALA A 382 17.04 -11.94 -1.44
C ALA A 382 17.38 -10.48 -1.05
N LYS A 383 17.21 -9.52 -1.97
CA LYS A 383 17.44 -8.08 -1.71
C LYS A 383 16.22 -7.38 -1.14
N TYR A 384 15.00 -7.82 -1.46
CA TYR A 384 13.76 -7.08 -1.21
C TYR A 384 12.80 -7.77 -0.22
N GLY A 385 13.33 -8.49 0.77
CA GLY A 385 12.52 -9.03 1.87
C GLY A 385 12.10 -7.94 2.87
N TRP A 386 10.86 -7.98 3.35
CA TRP A 386 10.36 -7.01 4.34
C TRP A 386 11.16 -7.01 5.66
N ASP A 387 11.67 -8.17 6.11
CA ASP A 387 12.51 -8.27 7.31
C ASP A 387 13.79 -7.45 7.17
N ARG A 388 14.43 -7.56 6.00
CA ARG A 388 15.65 -6.82 5.68
C ARG A 388 15.37 -5.32 5.63
N ILE A 389 14.34 -4.92 4.89
CA ILE A 389 13.96 -3.50 4.76
C ILE A 389 13.67 -2.89 6.13
N ALA A 390 12.86 -3.56 6.95
CA ALA A 390 12.54 -3.06 8.30
C ALA A 390 13.79 -2.98 9.19
N SER A 391 14.68 -3.98 9.13
CA SER A 391 15.93 -3.97 9.90
C SER A 391 16.89 -2.84 9.49
N GLU A 392 17.01 -2.56 8.19
CA GLU A 392 17.86 -1.48 7.68
C GLU A 392 17.27 -0.11 8.06
N MET A 393 15.94 0.07 7.94
CA MET A 393 15.25 1.27 8.40
C MET A 393 15.41 1.50 9.92
N GLU A 394 15.25 0.45 10.73
CA GLU A 394 15.43 0.54 12.18
C GLU A 394 16.86 0.93 12.56
N THR A 395 17.85 0.41 11.83
CA THR A 395 19.26 0.78 12.04
C THR A 395 19.47 2.28 11.82
N LEU A 396 18.90 2.84 10.74
CA LEU A 396 18.98 4.29 10.47
C LEU A 396 18.27 5.13 11.54
N ILE A 397 17.10 4.67 12.01
CA ILE A 397 16.33 5.32 13.08
C ILE A 397 17.13 5.33 14.38
N ALA A 398 17.67 4.19 14.79
CA ALA A 398 18.48 4.04 16.00
C ALA A 398 19.74 4.92 15.96
N ASP A 399 20.48 4.88 14.85
CA ASP A 399 21.68 5.70 14.63
C ASP A 399 21.36 7.20 14.73
N ARG A 400 20.26 7.64 14.10
CA ARG A 400 19.88 9.05 14.09
C ARG A 400 19.42 9.53 15.48
N LEU A 401 18.65 8.70 16.20
CA LEU A 401 18.28 8.96 17.60
C LEU A 401 19.51 9.14 18.49
N GLN A 402 20.52 8.26 18.35
CA GLN A 402 21.75 8.34 19.13
C GLN A 402 22.53 9.62 18.85
N ARG A 403 22.64 10.03 17.57
CA ARG A 403 23.33 11.28 17.19
C ARG A 403 22.61 12.52 17.72
N LYS A 404 21.28 12.58 17.65
CA LYS A 404 20.49 13.69 18.21
C LYS A 404 20.60 13.76 19.73
N HIS A 405 20.76 12.63 20.40
CA HIS A 405 21.03 12.63 21.83
C HIS A 405 22.40 13.23 22.17
N ALA A 406 23.44 12.82 21.44
CA ALA A 406 24.81 13.31 21.67
C ALA A 406 24.97 14.82 21.36
N SER A 407 24.13 15.39 20.50
CA SER A 407 24.16 16.81 20.15
C SER A 407 23.32 17.71 21.06
N LYS A 408 22.47 17.16 21.94
CA LYS A 408 21.81 17.95 23.00
C LYS A 408 22.89 18.35 24.01
N PRO A 409 23.17 19.66 24.23
CA PRO A 409 24.12 20.09 25.26
C PRO A 409 23.67 19.51 26.60
N GLY A 410 24.59 18.89 27.35
CA GLY A 410 24.32 18.44 28.70
C GLY A 410 23.71 19.58 29.52
N GLY A 411 22.52 19.36 30.06
CA GLY A 411 21.80 20.33 30.88
C GLY A 411 22.54 20.71 32.16
#